data_AF-A0A661QQ41-F1
#
_entry.id   AF-A0A661QQ41-F1
#
_cell.length_a   1.000
_cell.length_b   1.000
_cell.length_c   1.000
_cell.angle_alpha   90.00
_cell.angle_beta   90.00
_cell.angle_gamma   90.00
#
_symmetry.space_group_name_H-M   'P 1'
#
loop_
_entity.id
_entity.type
_entity.pdbx_description
1 polymer ?
#
loop_
_entity_poly.entity_id
_entity_poly.type
_entity_poly.pdbx_seq_one_letter_code
_entity_poly.pdbx_strand_id
1 'polypeptide(L)'
;QQLNMESNGKSVTQKGEPLDEPSGNIIFGEPGTNAQHSFFQLAHQGRPFPIDFIGVLNPHFKQYQSQSKGVTNHQELWSNLIAQPQALAIGKEDENPAKSFSGNRPSSTLILNDLSPENVGRLLSFYEAKTVFEAFVWDINPFDQFGVELGKTLATDIRKQMAIRNQSSKHLFNDIDPITRFYLETLFSGKLL
;
A
#
# COMPACT_ATOMS: atom_id res chain seq x y z
N GLN A 1 -0.30 0.50 5.45
CA GLN A 1 -1.35 0.70 4.43
C GLN A 1 -2.62 1.21 5.08
N GLN A 2 -3.34 0.39 5.87
CA GLN A 2 -4.59 0.79 6.54
C GLN A 2 -4.47 2.13 7.29
N LEU A 3 -3.47 2.26 8.18
CA LEU A 3 -3.24 3.47 8.98
C LEU A 3 -3.35 4.77 8.17
N ASN A 4 -2.68 4.87 7.02
CA ASN A 4 -2.69 6.11 6.23
C ASN A 4 -3.90 6.18 5.28
N MET A 5 -4.20 5.10 4.57
CA MET A 5 -5.23 5.11 3.52
C MET A 5 -6.64 5.23 4.09
N GLU A 6 -6.93 4.57 5.21
CA GLU A 6 -8.24 4.65 5.88
C GLU A 6 -8.42 5.98 6.61
N SER A 7 -7.37 6.49 7.26
CA SER A 7 -7.41 7.78 7.94
C SER A 7 -7.47 8.96 6.98
N ASN A 8 -6.61 9.01 5.97
CA ASN A 8 -6.41 10.22 5.15
C ASN A 8 -7.09 10.15 3.76
N GLY A 9 -7.64 9.00 3.36
CA GLY A 9 -8.39 8.85 2.11
C GLY A 9 -9.81 9.43 2.22
N LYS A 10 -9.90 10.77 2.29
CA LYS A 10 -11.14 11.53 2.52
C LYS A 10 -11.43 12.44 1.33
N SER A 11 -12.69 12.86 1.22
CA SER A 11 -13.17 13.74 0.13
C SER A 11 -13.71 15.07 0.61
N VAL A 12 -13.80 15.27 1.93
CA VAL A 12 -14.32 16.47 2.55
C VAL A 12 -13.44 16.91 3.72
N THR A 13 -13.43 18.22 3.99
CA THR A 13 -12.81 18.81 5.18
C THR A 13 -13.55 18.43 6.45
N GLN A 14 -13.00 18.78 7.62
CA GLN A 14 -13.65 18.63 8.92
C GLN A 14 -14.99 19.37 9.01
N LYS A 15 -15.21 20.40 8.18
CA LYS A 15 -16.47 21.15 8.09
C LYS A 15 -17.48 20.52 7.13
N GLY A 16 -17.11 19.45 6.43
CA GLY A 16 -17.94 18.77 5.43
C GLY A 16 -17.92 19.44 4.05
N GLU A 17 -17.00 20.38 3.81
CA GLU A 17 -16.82 21.00 2.50
C GLU A 17 -15.98 20.08 1.60
N PRO A 18 -16.29 19.92 0.31
CA PRO A 18 -15.46 19.15 -0.61
C PRO A 18 -14.01 19.66 -0.66
N LEU A 19 -13.05 18.73 -0.75
CA LEU A 19 -11.64 19.10 -0.92
C LEU A 19 -11.36 19.55 -2.37
N ASP A 20 -10.56 20.61 -2.52
CA ASP A 20 -10.10 21.10 -3.83
C ASP A 20 -9.12 20.11 -4.50
N GLU A 21 -8.30 19.43 -3.70
CA GLU A 21 -7.33 18.43 -4.14
C GLU A 21 -7.54 17.12 -3.38
N PRO A 22 -7.34 15.95 -4.01
CA PRO A 22 -7.47 14.66 -3.34
C PRO A 22 -6.52 14.53 -2.15
N SER A 23 -7.03 14.09 -0.99
CA SER A 23 -6.20 13.77 0.18
C SER A 23 -5.81 12.29 0.22
N GLY A 24 -4.76 12.00 0.99
CA GLY A 24 -4.26 10.65 1.20
C GLY A 24 -3.44 10.11 0.03
N ASN A 25 -2.60 9.12 0.32
CA ASN A 25 -1.73 8.48 -0.67
C ASN A 25 -2.02 6.98 -0.73
N ILE A 26 -1.90 6.39 -1.92
CA ILE A 26 -1.89 4.92 -2.04
C ILE A 26 -0.56 4.41 -1.50
N ILE A 27 -0.60 3.71 -0.37
CA ILE A 27 0.58 3.10 0.24
C ILE A 27 0.68 1.66 -0.24
N PHE A 28 1.85 1.30 -0.79
CA PHE A 28 2.21 -0.06 -1.13
C PHE A 28 3.71 -0.25 -0.89
N GLY A 29 4.16 -1.50 -0.79
CA GLY A 29 5.56 -1.80 -0.57
C GLY A 29 5.81 -3.27 -0.29
N GLU A 30 7.07 -3.67 -0.37
CA GLU A 30 7.58 -5.00 -0.07
C GLU A 30 8.97 -4.86 0.57
N PRO A 31 9.43 -5.82 1.39
CA PRO A 31 10.79 -5.81 1.92
C PRO A 31 11.85 -5.80 0.80
N GLY A 32 12.94 -5.07 1.03
CA GLY A 32 14.13 -5.18 0.17
C GLY A 32 14.87 -6.50 0.40
N THR A 33 15.43 -7.15 -0.63
CA THR A 33 15.55 -6.71 -2.03
C THR A 33 14.41 -7.21 -2.93
N ASN A 34 13.43 -7.95 -2.41
CA ASN A 34 12.32 -8.52 -3.19
C ASN A 34 11.60 -7.47 -4.05
N ALA A 35 11.32 -6.30 -3.47
CA ALA A 35 10.69 -5.18 -4.16
C ALA A 35 11.43 -4.74 -5.44
N GLN A 36 12.77 -4.87 -5.45
CA GLN A 36 13.61 -4.48 -6.58
C GLN A 36 13.35 -5.32 -7.83
N HIS A 37 12.87 -6.55 -7.65
CA HIS A 37 12.54 -7.47 -8.73
C HIS A 37 11.05 -7.45 -9.09
N SER A 38 10.28 -6.51 -8.53
CA SER A 38 8.83 -6.37 -8.77
C SER A 38 8.50 -5.05 -9.45
N PHE A 39 8.46 -3.94 -8.70
CA PHE A 39 7.95 -2.65 -9.18
C PHE A 39 9.00 -1.55 -9.30
N PHE A 40 10.28 -1.84 -9.02
CA PHE A 40 11.34 -0.84 -9.12
C PHE A 40 11.64 -0.40 -10.56
N GLN A 41 11.28 -1.21 -11.56
CA GLN A 41 11.24 -0.77 -12.96
C GLN A 41 10.33 0.45 -13.14
N LEU A 42 9.12 0.42 -12.55
CA LEU A 42 8.20 1.55 -12.56
C LEU A 42 8.75 2.71 -11.74
N ALA A 43 9.36 2.43 -10.59
CA ALA A 43 9.97 3.46 -9.74
C ALA A 43 11.07 4.26 -10.46
N HIS A 44 11.88 3.60 -11.30
CA HIS A 44 13.05 4.20 -11.96
C HIS A 44 12.76 4.83 -13.33
N GLN A 45 11.86 4.26 -14.13
CA GLN A 45 11.61 4.73 -15.50
C GLN A 45 10.14 5.06 -15.77
N GLY A 46 9.22 4.67 -14.88
CA GLY A 46 7.80 5.02 -14.96
C GLY A 46 7.46 6.36 -14.32
N ARG A 47 6.17 6.54 -13.99
CA ARG A 47 5.68 7.73 -13.26
C ARG A 47 6.40 7.83 -11.90
N PRO A 48 7.03 8.97 -11.59
CA PRO A 48 7.67 9.17 -10.28
C PRO A 48 6.67 9.07 -9.13
N PHE A 49 7.08 8.39 -8.06
CA PHE A 49 6.38 8.37 -6.78
C PHE A 49 7.42 8.34 -5.63
N PRO A 50 7.12 8.96 -4.48
CA PRO A 50 8.05 8.97 -3.35
C PRO A 50 8.19 7.59 -2.72
N ILE A 51 9.39 7.26 -2.26
CA ILE A 51 9.69 6.00 -1.55
C ILE A 51 10.31 6.31 -0.19
N ASP A 52 9.77 5.71 0.86
CA ASP A 52 10.40 5.66 2.18
C ASP A 52 11.23 4.37 2.29
N PHE A 53 12.55 4.49 2.33
CA PHE A 53 13.47 3.40 2.62
C PHE A 53 13.68 3.28 4.12
N ILE A 54 13.58 2.06 4.65
CA ILE A 54 13.78 1.78 6.07
C ILE A 54 14.93 0.79 6.23
N GLY A 55 16.03 1.26 6.83
CA GLY A 55 17.23 0.46 7.11
C GLY A 55 17.33 0.06 8.58
N VAL A 56 17.88 -1.12 8.85
CA VAL A 56 18.16 -1.61 10.20
C VAL A 56 19.66 -1.87 10.32
N LEU A 57 20.33 -1.22 11.27
CA LEU A 57 21.79 -1.30 11.43
C LEU A 57 22.25 -2.67 11.94
N ASN A 58 21.54 -3.23 12.91
CA ASN A 58 21.89 -4.50 13.51
C ASN A 58 20.86 -5.58 13.11
N PRO A 59 21.28 -6.63 12.38
CA PRO A 59 20.38 -7.72 12.02
C PRO A 59 19.99 -8.54 13.26
N HIS A 60 18.76 -9.04 13.28
CA HIS A 60 18.27 -9.90 14.36
C HIS A 60 19.06 -11.23 14.42
N PHE A 61 19.31 -11.84 13.26
CA PHE A 61 20.07 -13.08 13.16
C PHE A 61 21.55 -12.81 12.88
N LYS A 62 22.40 -12.96 13.90
CA LYS A 62 23.86 -12.75 13.82
C LYS A 62 24.66 -14.04 13.61
N GLN A 63 23.99 -15.19 13.56
CA GLN A 63 24.60 -16.52 13.50
C GLN A 63 25.24 -16.85 12.15
N TYR A 64 24.78 -16.22 11.07
CA TYR A 64 25.31 -16.44 9.72
C TYR A 64 26.19 -15.26 9.31
N GLN A 65 27.50 -15.40 9.52
CA GLN A 65 28.51 -14.42 9.14
C GLN A 65 29.30 -14.84 7.89
N SER A 66 28.78 -15.83 7.15
CA SER A 66 29.39 -16.23 5.88
C SER A 66 29.52 -15.02 4.97
N GLN A 67 30.68 -14.90 4.34
CA GLN A 67 30.97 -13.83 3.41
C GLN A 67 30.89 -14.36 1.98
N SER A 68 30.20 -13.62 1.12
CA SER A 68 30.22 -13.81 -0.33
C SER A 68 30.79 -12.56 -0.97
N LYS A 69 31.74 -12.70 -1.90
CA LYS A 69 32.43 -11.57 -2.53
C LYS A 69 33.03 -10.55 -1.52
N GLY A 70 33.45 -11.03 -0.34
CA GLY A 70 34.08 -10.20 0.69
C GLY A 70 33.13 -9.42 1.60
N VAL A 71 31.81 -9.58 1.46
CA VAL A 71 30.81 -8.92 2.32
C VAL A 71 29.89 -9.95 2.98
N THR A 72 29.37 -9.60 4.16
CA THR A 72 28.34 -10.38 4.86
C THR A 72 26.97 -10.16 4.20
N ASN A 73 26.03 -11.08 4.41
CA ASN A 73 24.66 -10.97 3.89
C ASN A 73 23.98 -9.65 4.25
N HIS A 74 24.22 -9.14 5.46
CA HIS A 74 23.62 -7.87 5.89
C HIS A 74 24.27 -6.66 5.20
N GLN A 75 25.58 -6.71 4.96
CA GLN A 75 26.27 -5.68 4.15
C GLN A 75 25.78 -5.67 2.70
N GLU A 76 25.48 -6.84 2.12
CA GLU A 76 24.88 -6.94 0.78
C GLU A 76 23.46 -6.34 0.72
N LEU A 77 22.67 -6.47 1.79
CA LEU A 77 21.38 -5.77 1.89
C LEU A 77 21.57 -4.24 1.98
N TRP A 78 22.58 -3.79 2.73
CA TRP A 78 22.88 -2.37 2.89
C TRP A 78 23.44 -1.71 1.63
N SER A 79 24.23 -2.43 0.82
CA SER A 79 24.71 -1.91 -0.47
C SER A 79 23.53 -1.50 -1.36
N ASN A 80 22.49 -2.35 -1.38
CA ASN A 80 21.23 -2.12 -2.06
C ASN A 80 20.42 -0.96 -1.46
N LEU A 81 20.31 -0.89 -0.13
CA LEU A 81 19.61 0.20 0.56
C LEU A 81 20.24 1.57 0.27
N ILE A 82 21.56 1.64 0.14
CA ILE A 82 22.28 2.89 -0.15
C ILE A 82 22.19 3.23 -1.65
N ALA A 83 22.37 2.24 -2.52
CA ALA A 83 22.43 2.45 -3.96
C ALA A 83 21.07 2.88 -4.55
N GLN A 84 19.95 2.34 -4.05
CA GLN A 84 18.63 2.61 -4.64
C GLN A 84 18.17 4.08 -4.52
N PRO A 85 18.19 4.72 -3.33
CA PRO A 85 17.93 6.16 -3.20
C PRO A 85 18.85 7.01 -4.08
N GLN A 86 20.14 6.67 -4.15
CA GLN A 86 21.11 7.39 -4.99
C GLN A 86 20.76 7.29 -6.47
N ALA A 87 20.44 6.08 -6.96
CA ALA A 87 20.05 5.87 -8.34
C ALA A 87 18.75 6.62 -8.70
N LEU A 88 17.78 6.65 -7.79
CA LEU A 88 16.53 7.43 -7.96
C LEU A 88 16.80 8.94 -8.04
N ALA A 89 17.70 9.45 -7.21
CA ALA A 89 18.03 10.87 -7.18
C ALA A 89 18.87 11.31 -8.38
N ILE A 90 19.96 10.59 -8.68
CA ILE A 90 20.97 10.99 -9.68
C ILE A 90 20.52 10.63 -11.09
N GLY A 91 19.91 9.46 -11.29
CA GLY A 91 19.67 8.93 -12.63
C GLY A 91 20.95 8.55 -13.36
N LYS A 92 20.85 8.40 -14.68
CA LYS A 92 21.93 8.03 -15.58
C LYS A 92 21.52 8.37 -17.00
N GLU A 93 22.30 9.22 -17.67
CA GLU A 93 22.16 9.44 -19.11
C GLU A 93 22.74 8.25 -19.90
N ASP A 94 22.11 7.92 -21.02
CA ASP A 94 22.53 6.84 -21.91
C ASP A 94 22.09 7.19 -23.33
N GLU A 95 22.92 6.87 -24.33
CA GLU A 95 22.57 7.07 -25.75
C GLU A 95 21.34 6.25 -26.15
N ASN A 96 21.13 5.10 -25.51
CA ASN A 96 19.91 4.32 -25.68
C ASN A 96 18.84 4.81 -24.69
N PRO A 97 17.73 5.43 -25.15
CA PRO A 97 16.69 5.95 -24.26
C PRO A 97 16.09 4.89 -23.33
N ALA A 98 16.06 3.62 -23.73
CA ALA A 98 15.57 2.52 -22.90
C ALA A 98 16.47 2.21 -21.69
N LYS A 99 17.73 2.67 -21.71
CA LYS A 99 18.71 2.53 -20.62
C LYS A 99 18.94 3.85 -19.87
N SER A 100 18.24 4.91 -20.25
CA SER A 100 18.30 6.21 -19.58
C SER A 100 17.43 6.20 -18.32
N PHE A 101 17.92 6.84 -17.27
CA PHE A 101 17.25 7.03 -16.00
C PHE A 101 17.19 8.53 -15.73
N SER A 102 15.97 9.09 -15.69
CA SER A 102 15.76 10.53 -15.57
C SER A 102 16.29 11.14 -14.26
N GLY A 103 16.53 10.32 -13.24
CA GLY A 103 16.80 10.80 -11.88
C GLY A 103 15.65 11.64 -11.34
N ASN A 104 15.97 12.51 -10.38
CA ASN A 104 15.05 13.45 -9.74
C ASN A 104 13.76 12.79 -9.20
N ARG A 105 13.90 11.59 -8.63
CA ARG A 105 12.81 10.83 -8.01
C ARG A 105 12.96 10.91 -6.49
N PRO A 106 11.97 11.45 -5.76
CA PRO A 106 12.11 11.72 -4.34
C PRO A 106 12.12 10.43 -3.51
N SER A 107 12.94 10.41 -2.47
CA SER A 107 12.94 9.33 -1.47
C SER A 107 13.41 9.83 -0.12
N SER A 108 12.93 9.20 0.95
CA SER A 108 13.44 9.40 2.31
C SER A 108 14.11 8.13 2.81
N THR A 109 15.09 8.26 3.70
CA THR A 109 15.73 7.10 4.35
C THR A 109 15.64 7.23 5.86
N LEU A 110 14.99 6.27 6.52
CA LEU A 110 14.88 6.13 7.97
C LEU A 110 15.75 4.96 8.44
N ILE A 111 16.53 5.16 9.49
CA ILE A 111 17.43 4.13 10.02
C ILE A 111 17.03 3.78 11.46
N LEU A 112 16.86 2.49 11.73
CA LEU A 112 16.69 1.93 13.06
C LEU A 112 17.99 1.28 13.54
N ASN A 113 18.22 1.30 14.86
CA ASN A 113 19.33 0.56 15.45
C ASN A 113 19.17 -0.95 15.28
N ASP A 114 18.00 -1.49 15.60
CA ASP A 114 17.62 -2.89 15.49
C ASP A 114 16.09 -3.02 15.45
N LEU A 115 15.59 -4.26 15.41
CA LEU A 115 14.16 -4.57 15.48
C LEU A 115 13.70 -4.94 16.91
N SER A 116 14.32 -4.37 17.94
CA SER A 116 13.81 -4.51 19.31
C SER A 116 12.42 -3.86 19.45
N PRO A 117 11.59 -4.32 20.40
CA PRO A 117 10.24 -3.76 20.61
C PRO A 117 10.23 -2.24 20.78
N GLU A 118 11.23 -1.67 21.45
CA GLU A 118 11.35 -0.22 21.63
C GLU A 118 11.54 0.51 20.29
N ASN A 119 12.46 0.06 19.45
CA ASN A 119 12.74 0.69 18.16
C ASN A 119 11.57 0.52 17.17
N VAL A 120 10.93 -0.65 17.17
CA VAL A 120 9.71 -0.88 16.38
C VAL A 120 8.57 0.02 16.88
N GLY A 121 8.40 0.18 18.19
CA GLY A 121 7.41 1.08 18.78
C GLY A 121 7.63 2.55 18.38
N ARG A 122 8.89 3.00 18.34
CA ARG A 122 9.24 4.35 17.84
C ARG A 122 8.87 4.52 16.38
N LEU A 123 9.14 3.52 15.53
CA LEU A 123 8.77 3.56 14.11
C LEU A 123 7.25 3.60 13.91
N LEU A 124 6.51 2.79 14.67
CA LEU A 124 5.05 2.80 14.65
C LEU A 124 4.52 4.19 15.04
N SER A 125 4.96 4.72 16.18
CA SER A 125 4.55 6.03 16.67
C SER A 125 4.89 7.16 15.69
N PHE A 126 6.04 7.09 15.02
CA PHE A 126 6.41 8.04 13.98
C PHE A 126 5.38 8.05 12.83
N TYR A 127 5.00 6.89 12.31
CA TYR A 127 4.03 6.81 11.22
C TYR A 127 2.60 7.15 11.63
N GLU A 128 2.20 6.88 12.88
CA GLU A 128 0.94 7.35 13.45
C GLU A 128 0.91 8.88 13.52
N ALA A 129 1.95 9.49 14.10
CA ALA A 129 2.07 10.95 14.21
C ALA A 129 2.14 11.62 12.83
N LYS A 130 2.91 11.06 11.89
CA LYS A 130 2.98 11.52 10.50
C LYS A 130 1.60 11.53 9.84
N THR A 131 0.84 10.44 10.00
CA THR A 131 -0.50 10.29 9.39
C THR A 131 -1.47 11.34 9.93
N VAL A 132 -1.48 11.55 11.25
CA VAL A 132 -2.31 12.59 11.89
C VAL A 132 -1.88 13.99 11.47
N PHE A 133 -0.57 14.24 11.38
CA PHE A 133 -0.05 15.53 10.94
C PHE A 133 -0.46 15.85 9.48
N GLU A 134 -0.34 14.89 8.57
CA GLU A 134 -0.81 15.02 7.19
C GLU A 134 -2.31 15.38 7.13
N ALA A 135 -3.14 14.77 7.99
CA ALA A 135 -4.56 15.07 8.06
C ALA A 135 -4.84 16.53 8.46
N PHE A 136 -4.06 17.07 9.40
CA PHE A 136 -4.16 18.48 9.78
C PHE A 136 -3.76 19.43 8.66
N VAL A 137 -2.78 19.05 7.83
CA VAL A 137 -2.40 19.83 6.65
C VAL A 137 -3.56 19.92 5.64
N TRP A 138 -4.33 18.84 5.47
CA TRP A 138 -5.49 18.79 4.59
C TRP A 138 -6.81 19.27 5.21
N ASP A 139 -6.81 19.65 6.50
CA ASP A 139 -8.03 19.96 7.27
C ASP A 139 -9.11 18.86 7.20
N ILE A 140 -8.70 17.59 7.32
CA ILE A 140 -9.60 16.42 7.32
C ILE A 140 -9.65 15.72 8.68
N ASN A 141 -10.68 14.91 8.91
CA ASN A 141 -10.75 14.05 10.10
C ASN A 141 -10.05 12.70 9.84
N PRO A 142 -8.93 12.36 10.51
CA PRO A 142 -8.26 11.08 10.31
C PRO A 142 -8.86 9.91 11.10
N PHE A 143 -9.88 10.15 11.91
CA PHE A 143 -10.39 9.18 12.90
C PHE A 143 -11.74 8.55 12.54
N ASP A 144 -12.36 8.96 11.42
CA ASP A 144 -13.57 8.33 10.90
C ASP A 144 -13.31 7.45 9.66
N GLN A 145 -14.30 6.64 9.29
CA GLN A 145 -14.22 5.69 8.17
C GLN A 145 -15.58 5.44 7.50
N PHE A 146 -16.41 6.46 7.30
CA PHE A 146 -17.76 6.28 6.74
C PHE A 146 -17.80 5.59 5.36
N GLY A 147 -16.73 5.71 4.56
CA GLY A 147 -16.62 5.11 3.23
C GLY A 147 -16.78 3.58 3.19
N VAL A 148 -16.65 2.87 4.33
CA VAL A 148 -16.80 1.41 4.38
C VAL A 148 -18.25 0.94 4.58
N GLU A 149 -19.17 1.84 4.94
CA GLU A 149 -20.52 1.44 5.38
C GLU A 149 -21.45 1.05 4.23
N LEU A 150 -21.36 1.74 3.09
CA LEU A 150 -22.21 1.43 1.93
C LEU A 150 -22.03 -0.02 1.45
N GLY A 151 -20.78 -0.48 1.38
CA GLY A 151 -20.46 -1.86 0.99
C GLY A 151 -21.04 -2.90 1.95
N LYS A 152 -21.03 -2.62 3.26
CA LYS A 152 -21.63 -3.51 4.27
C LYS A 152 -23.16 -3.61 4.12
N THR A 153 -23.83 -2.50 3.86
CA THR A 153 -25.29 -2.48 3.62
C THR A 153 -25.64 -3.28 2.38
N LEU A 154 -24.98 -3.02 1.24
CA LEU A 154 -25.22 -3.76 -0.01
C LEU A 154 -24.96 -5.26 0.15
N ALA A 155 -23.84 -5.63 0.80
CA ALA A 155 -23.52 -7.02 1.06
C ALA A 155 -24.55 -7.71 1.97
N THR A 156 -25.15 -6.98 2.92
CA THR A 156 -26.20 -7.50 3.79
C THR A 156 -27.47 -7.82 3.02
N ASP A 157 -27.86 -6.96 2.08
CA ASP A 157 -29.06 -7.19 1.26
C ASP A 157 -28.87 -8.34 0.27
N ILE A 158 -27.69 -8.42 -0.37
CA ILE A 158 -27.32 -9.58 -1.20
C ILE A 158 -27.34 -10.87 -0.36
N ARG A 159 -26.80 -10.84 0.86
CA ARG A 159 -26.80 -12.00 1.76
C ARG A 159 -28.22 -12.46 2.13
N LYS A 160 -29.16 -11.53 2.34
CA LYS A 160 -30.57 -11.88 2.58
C LYS A 160 -31.17 -12.63 1.38
N GLN A 161 -30.87 -12.18 0.16
CA GLN A 161 -31.34 -12.84 -1.06
C GLN A 161 -30.78 -14.26 -1.20
N MET A 162 -29.48 -14.43 -0.92
CA MET A 162 -28.86 -15.76 -0.83
C MET A 162 -29.50 -16.64 0.25
N ALA A 163 -29.79 -16.09 1.42
CA ALA A 163 -30.42 -16.81 2.51
C ALA A 163 -31.85 -17.29 2.17
N ILE A 164 -32.65 -16.44 1.51
CA ILE A 164 -33.98 -16.80 1.01
C ILE A 164 -33.86 -17.93 -0.03
N ARG A 165 -32.91 -17.83 -0.98
CA ARG A 165 -32.65 -18.88 -1.97
C ARG A 165 -32.25 -20.22 -1.34
N ASN A 166 -31.44 -20.19 -0.28
CA ASN A 166 -31.05 -21.40 0.46
C ASN A 166 -32.24 -22.10 1.13
N GLN A 167 -33.24 -21.34 1.58
CA GLN A 167 -34.45 -21.88 2.21
C GLN A 167 -35.51 -22.29 1.17
N SER A 168 -35.51 -21.66 0.00
CA SER A 168 -36.45 -21.92 -1.09
C SER A 168 -35.73 -22.02 -2.44
N SER A 169 -35.56 -23.24 -2.93
CA SER A 169 -34.93 -23.55 -4.23
C SER A 169 -35.72 -23.03 -5.45
N LYS A 170 -36.89 -22.41 -5.24
CA LYS A 170 -37.69 -21.75 -6.28
C LYS A 170 -37.56 -20.23 -6.28
N HIS A 171 -36.89 -19.62 -5.29
CA HIS A 171 -36.70 -18.17 -5.23
C HIS A 171 -35.93 -17.65 -6.45
N LEU A 172 -36.50 -16.70 -7.18
CA LEU A 172 -35.85 -16.07 -8.32
C LEU A 172 -35.35 -14.69 -7.91
N PHE A 173 -34.18 -14.27 -8.40
CA PHE A 173 -33.57 -12.98 -8.07
C PHE A 173 -34.14 -11.83 -8.92
N ASN A 174 -35.43 -11.86 -9.23
CA ASN A 174 -36.10 -10.98 -10.18
C ASN A 174 -36.22 -9.53 -9.72
N ASP A 175 -36.10 -9.28 -8.42
CA ASP A 175 -36.22 -7.95 -7.82
C ASP A 175 -34.85 -7.25 -7.63
N ILE A 176 -33.77 -7.87 -8.10
CA ILE A 176 -32.40 -7.34 -8.04
C ILE A 176 -31.98 -6.87 -9.43
N ASP A 177 -31.06 -5.91 -9.48
CA ASP A 177 -30.48 -5.43 -10.73
C ASP A 177 -29.92 -6.59 -11.59
N PRO A 178 -29.88 -6.43 -12.94
CA PRO A 178 -29.52 -7.53 -13.84
C PRO A 178 -28.11 -8.08 -13.63
N ILE A 179 -27.15 -7.26 -13.21
CA ILE A 179 -25.75 -7.67 -13.06
C ILE A 179 -25.61 -8.54 -11.81
N THR A 180 -26.13 -8.06 -10.67
CA THR A 180 -26.11 -8.84 -9.43
C THR A 180 -26.91 -10.13 -9.60
N ARG A 181 -28.06 -10.09 -10.30
CA ARG A 181 -28.84 -11.27 -10.64
C ARG A 181 -28.00 -12.31 -11.38
N PHE A 182 -27.30 -11.91 -12.45
CA PHE A 182 -26.44 -12.81 -13.21
C PHE A 182 -25.45 -13.54 -12.31
N TYR A 183 -24.70 -12.82 -11.47
CA TYR A 183 -23.73 -13.44 -10.56
C TYR A 183 -24.38 -14.40 -9.55
N LEU A 184 -25.53 -14.04 -9.00
CA LEU A 184 -26.26 -14.90 -8.08
C LEU A 184 -26.76 -16.17 -8.79
N GLU A 185 -27.33 -16.05 -9.99
CA GLU A 185 -27.81 -17.20 -10.77
C GLU A 185 -26.66 -18.11 -11.20
N THR A 186 -25.53 -17.55 -11.65
CA THR A 186 -24.29 -18.30 -11.94
C THR A 186 -23.79 -19.04 -10.70
N LEU A 187 -23.72 -18.37 -9.54
CA LEU A 187 -23.27 -18.96 -8.28
C LEU A 187 -24.17 -20.14 -7.86
N PHE A 188 -25.49 -19.96 -7.89
CA PHE A 188 -26.45 -20.98 -7.45
C PHE A 188 -26.70 -22.10 -8.47
N SER A 189 -26.42 -21.87 -9.75
CA SER A 189 -26.46 -22.93 -10.77
C SER A 189 -25.17 -23.74 -10.84
N GLY A 190 -24.06 -23.20 -10.30
CA GLY A 190 -22.73 -23.82 -10.37
C GLY A 190 -22.16 -23.86 -11.79
N LYS A 191 -22.70 -23.06 -12.71
CA LYS A 191 -22.30 -23.00 -14.12
C LYS A 191 -22.19 -21.54 -14.55
N LEU A 192 -21.13 -21.22 -15.30
CA LEU A 192 -21.08 -19.99 -16.08
C LEU A 192 -22.18 -20.07 -17.13
N LEU A 193 -23.15 -19.16 -17.02
CA LEU A 193 -24.28 -19.01 -17.95
C LEU A 193 -23.82 -18.27 -19.21
#